data_AF-A0A7W0XMJ7-F1
#
_entry.id   AF-A0A7W0XMJ7-F1
#
_cell.length_a   1.000
_cell.length_b   1.000
_cell.length_c   1.000
_cell.angle_alpha   90.00
_cell.angle_beta   90.00
_cell.angle_gamma   90.00
#
_symmetry.space_group_name_H-M   'P 1'
#
loop_
_entity.id
_entity.type
_entity.pdbx_description
1 polymer ?
#
loop_
_entity_poly.entity_id
_entity_poly.type
_entity_poly.pdbx_seq_one_letter_code
_entity_poly.pdbx_strand_id
1 'polypeptide(L)' 'KGVKTFMGPIPVEEGPAAGQSIVYFLAPWGLQLEAISYPQGMAYEKDAPTVLWTPKDPAK' A
#
# COMPACT_ATOMS: atom_id res chain seq x y z
N LYS A 1 22.30 -4.73 0.59
CA LYS A 1 22.09 -6.18 0.81
C LYS A 1 21.54 -6.36 2.22
N GLY A 2 20.41 -7.05 2.41
CA GLY A 2 19.83 -7.26 3.75
C GLY A 2 18.31 -7.40 3.79
N VAL A 3 17.60 -6.97 2.73
CA VAL A 3 16.15 -7.18 2.60
C VAL A 3 15.91 -8.46 1.79
N LYS A 4 15.07 -9.36 2.31
CA LYS A 4 14.59 -10.54 1.58
C LYS A 4 13.17 -10.27 1.11
N THR A 5 12.93 -10.26 -0.20
CA THR A 5 11.57 -10.15 -0.74
C THR A 5 10.87 -11.50 -0.68
N PHE A 6 9.56 -11.50 -0.42
CA PHE A 6 8.72 -12.69 -0.44
C PHE A 6 7.82 -12.69 -1.68
N MET A 7 6.91 -11.73 -1.73
CA MET A 7 5.86 -11.63 -2.73
C MET A 7 5.68 -10.16 -3.14
N GLY A 8 5.41 -9.93 -4.42
CA GLY A 8 5.07 -8.63 -4.95
C GLY A 8 6.01 -8.10 -6.03
N PRO A 9 5.64 -6.98 -6.67
CA PRO A 9 4.43 -6.19 -6.41
C PRO A 9 3.13 -6.92 -6.81
N ILE A 10 2.21 -7.11 -5.86
CA ILE A 10 0.89 -7.71 -6.12
C ILE A 10 -0.10 -6.56 -6.32
N PRO A 11 -0.72 -6.44 -7.50
CA PRO A 11 -1.79 -5.47 -7.71
C PRO A 11 -3.07 -5.92 -6.99
N VAL A 12 -3.77 -4.98 -6.38
CA VAL A 12 -5.13 -5.17 -5.88
C VAL A 12 -6.08 -4.51 -6.87
N GLU A 13 -6.88 -5.33 -7.57
CA GLU A 13 -7.75 -4.86 -8.66
C GLU A 13 -9.22 -4.72 -8.23
N GLU A 14 -9.61 -5.31 -7.10
CA GLU A 14 -10.99 -5.39 -6.66
C GLU A 14 -11.22 -4.85 -5.24
N GLY A 15 -12.49 -4.53 -4.95
CA GLY A 15 -12.93 -4.07 -3.64
C GLY A 15 -12.48 -2.65 -3.29
N PRO A 16 -12.67 -2.22 -2.02
CA PRO A 16 -12.35 -0.86 -1.58
C PRO A 16 -10.85 -0.53 -1.67
N ALA A 17 -9.99 -1.54 -1.61
CA ALA A 17 -8.55 -1.43 -1.72
C ALA A 17 -8.01 -1.45 -3.16
N ALA A 18 -8.89 -1.59 -4.17
CA ALA A 18 -8.47 -1.58 -5.56
C ALA A 18 -7.67 -0.30 -5.90
N GLY A 19 -6.57 -0.47 -6.62
CA GLY A 19 -5.58 0.59 -6.91
C GLY A 19 -4.32 0.53 -6.05
N GLN A 20 -4.27 -0.36 -5.05
CA GLN A 20 -3.05 -0.64 -4.29
C GLN A 20 -2.10 -1.59 -5.04
N SER A 21 -0.82 -1.50 -4.72
CA SER A 21 0.19 -2.51 -5.00
C SER A 21 1.01 -2.80 -3.76
N ILE A 22 1.21 -4.09 -3.44
CA ILE A 22 1.81 -4.54 -2.17
C ILE A 22 3.08 -5.34 -2.42
N VAL A 23 4.13 -5.06 -1.66
CA VAL A 23 5.35 -5.88 -1.57
C VAL A 23 5.55 -6.35 -0.14
N TYR A 24 5.70 -7.66 0.05
CA TYR A 24 6.05 -8.27 1.32
C TYR A 24 7.55 -8.55 1.37
N PHE A 25 8.21 -8.17 2.46
CA PHE A 25 9.64 -8.39 2.63
C PHE A 25 10.02 -8.61 4.10
N LEU A 26 11.16 -9.26 4.31
CA LEU A 26 11.82 -9.36 5.61
C LEU A 26 12.90 -8.29 5.70
N ALA A 27 12.79 -7.44 6.71
CA ALA A 27 13.81 -6.45 7.04
C ALA A 27 15.09 -7.14 7.57
N PRO A 28 16.26 -6.47 7.50
CA PRO A 28 17.52 -7.02 7.99
C PRO A 28 17.52 -7.41 9.48
N TRP A 29 16.63 -6.79 10.28
CA TRP A 29 16.47 -7.06 11.71
C TRP A 29 15.39 -8.13 12.01
N GLY A 30 14.93 -8.87 10.99
CA GLY A 30 14.05 -10.03 11.15
C GLY A 30 12.55 -9.73 11.18
N LEU A 31 12.13 -8.47 11.01
CA LEU A 31 10.72 -8.10 10.96
C LEU A 31 10.14 -8.33 9.56
N GLN A 32 8.99 -8.99 9.48
CA GLN A 32 8.20 -9.07 8.25
C GLN A 32 7.37 -7.81 8.09
N LEU A 33 7.49 -7.16 6.93
CA LEU A 33 6.88 -5.87 6.61
C LEU A 33 6.16 -5.94 5.27
N GLU A 34 5.18 -5.06 5.12
CA GLU A 34 4.54 -4.75 3.84
C GLU A 34 4.83 -3.30 3.45
N ALA A 35 5.10 -3.09 2.17
CA ALA A 35 5.13 -1.77 1.55
C ALA A 35 3.97 -1.67 0.57
N ILE A 36 3.11 -0.68 0.78
CA ILE A 36 1.88 -0.46 -0.02
C ILE A 36 2.03 0.84 -0.80
N SER A 37 1.77 0.80 -2.10
CA SER A 37 1.71 1.96 -2.99
C SER A 37 0.30 2.13 -3.56
N TYR A 38 -0.21 3.36 -3.61
CA TYR A 38 -1.52 3.71 -4.19
C TYR A 38 -1.47 5.14 -4.79
N PRO A 39 -0.65 5.37 -5.85
CA PRO A 39 -0.38 6.71 -6.36
C PRO A 39 -1.66 7.42 -6.83
N GLN A 40 -2.58 6.69 -7.45
CA GLN A 40 -3.88 7.20 -7.91
C GLN A 40 -4.99 7.13 -6.85
N GLY A 41 -4.66 6.68 -5.63
CA GLY A 41 -5.64 6.46 -4.56
C GLY A 41 -6.23 5.05 -4.61
N MET A 42 -7.13 4.79 -3.67
CA MET A 42 -7.88 3.55 -3.58
C MET A 42 -9.32 3.74 -4.04
N ALA A 43 -9.95 2.67 -4.51
CA ALA A 43 -11.31 2.74 -5.05
C ALA A 43 -12.35 3.28 -4.06
N TYR A 44 -12.21 3.03 -2.75
CA TYR A 44 -13.14 3.56 -1.75
C TYR A 44 -13.20 5.10 -1.73
N GLU A 45 -12.11 5.78 -2.12
CA GLU A 45 -12.00 7.25 -2.09
C GLU A 45 -13.00 7.93 -3.03
N LYS A 46 -13.57 7.21 -4.00
CA LYS A 46 -14.53 7.75 -4.98
C LYS A 46 -15.86 8.16 -4.35
N ASP A 47 -16.34 7.36 -3.41
CA ASP A 47 -17.70 7.51 -2.85
C ASP A 47 -17.69 7.71 -1.33
N ALA A 48 -16.52 7.72 -0.70
CA ALA A 48 -16.42 7.82 0.75
C ALA A 48 -16.73 9.25 1.26
N PRO A 49 -17.60 9.39 2.28
CA PRO A 49 -17.87 10.69 2.91
C PRO A 49 -16.66 11.22 3.71
N THR A 50 -15.70 10.35 4.02
CA THR A 50 -14.46 10.69 4.73
C THR A 50 -13.33 9.87 4.13
N VAL A 51 -12.26 10.56 3.75
CA VAL A 51 -11.05 9.94 3.18
C VAL A 51 -10.01 9.78 4.30
N LEU A 52 -9.30 8.66 4.30
CA LEU A 52 -8.23 8.43 5.27
C LEU A 52 -7.04 9.35 4.97
N TRP A 53 -6.22 9.61 5.99
CA TRP A 53 -4.97 10.34 5.81
C TRP A 53 -4.09 9.70 4.72
N THR A 54 -3.43 10.54 3.93
CA THR A 54 -2.60 10.10 2.80
C THR A 54 -1.25 10.81 2.80
N PRO A 55 -0.14 10.09 2.57
CA PRO A 55 1.18 10.71 2.46
C PRO A 55 1.35 11.55 1.19
N LYS A 56 0.39 11.48 0.23
CA LYS A 56 0.41 12.28 -1.00
C LYS A 56 0.15 13.77 -0.75
N ASP A 57 -0.59 14.07 0.31
CA ASP A 57 -0.88 15.44 0.74
C ASP A 57 -0.90 15.49 2.29
N PRO A 58 0.29 15.52 2.93
CA PRO A 58 0.40 15.36 4.38
C PRO A 58 -0.24 16.49 5.20
N ALA A 59 -0.56 17.63 4.57
CA ALA A 59 -1.16 18.79 5.21
C ALA A 59 -2.70 18.75 5.23
N LYS A 60 -3.29 17.79 4.50
CA LYS A 60 -4.72 17.56 4.41
C LYS A 60 -5.20 16.55 5.45
#